data_AF-A0A7J4AUX6-F1
#
_entry.id   AF-A0A7J4AUX6-F1
#
_cell.length_a   1.000
_cell.length_b   1.000
_cell.length_c   1.000
_cell.angle_alpha   90.00
_cell.angle_beta   90.00
_cell.angle_gamma   90.00
#
_symmetry.space_group_name_H-M   'P 1'
#
loop_
_entity.id
_entity.type
_entity.pdbx_description
1 polymer ?
#
loop_
_entity_poly.entity_id
_entity_poly.type
_entity_poly.pdbx_seq_one_letter_code
_entity_poly.pdbx_strand_id
1 'polypeptide(L)'
;MYSEIQNLLVPGETVEKTWVFPRTRIYATNQRLFICGELKLEDRTVNRTQDISYDHVISIEHLQWRKPRIRSLIAIILGALFFFLGMLFSITFSNFPAAPSWLTETTYIGTLLGLLMLIGGIISFRKRKMEEYVAIHTASSPIVFNAEGATVIFQELFNFIRNRQASLTTKDKETKNKQ
;
A
#
# COMPACT_ATOMS: atom_id res chain seq x y z
N MET A 1 12.15 13.80 21.97
CA MET A 1 11.76 13.09 20.72
C MET A 1 12.30 11.65 20.63
N TYR A 2 13.23 11.20 21.51
CA TYR A 2 13.80 9.84 21.53
C TYR A 2 13.29 8.92 22.66
N SER A 3 12.30 9.35 23.43
CA SER A 3 11.89 8.67 24.68
C SER A 3 11.34 7.26 24.47
N GLU A 4 10.81 6.95 23.28
CA GLU A 4 10.23 5.63 22.97
C GLU A 4 11.29 4.52 22.78
N ILE A 5 12.48 4.88 22.31
CA ILE A 5 13.55 3.91 21.99
C ILE A 5 14.75 3.99 22.93
N GLN A 6 14.89 5.04 23.76
CA GLN A 6 16.01 5.16 24.70
C GLN A 6 16.16 3.96 25.63
N ASN A 7 15.05 3.35 26.04
CA ASN A 7 15.05 2.15 26.90
C ASN A 7 15.37 0.85 26.14
N LEU A 8 15.40 0.89 24.81
CA LEU A 8 15.68 -0.26 23.93
C LEU A 8 17.12 -0.26 23.40
N LEU A 9 17.84 0.86 23.54
CA LEU A 9 19.23 0.99 23.12
C LEU A 9 20.16 0.26 24.10
N VAL A 10 21.07 -0.54 23.55
CA VAL A 10 22.16 -1.15 24.32
C VAL A 10 23.18 -0.06 24.68
N PRO A 11 23.90 -0.15 25.83
CA PRO A 11 24.98 0.78 26.13
C PRO A 11 25.99 0.91 24.97
N GLY A 12 26.20 2.14 24.49
CA GLY A 12 27.07 2.44 23.34
C GLY A 12 26.38 2.35 21.96
N GLU A 13 25.11 1.97 21.92
CA GLU A 13 24.28 2.02 20.72
C GLU A 13 23.78 3.47 20.51
N THR A 14 23.98 4.02 19.31
CA THR A 14 23.57 5.38 18.96
C THR A 14 22.65 5.38 17.76
N VAL A 15 21.59 6.18 17.81
CA VAL A 15 20.68 6.38 16.67
C VAL A 15 21.38 7.30 15.68
N GLU A 16 21.56 6.82 14.45
CA GLU A 16 22.22 7.56 13.37
C GLU A 16 21.21 8.19 12.43
N LYS A 17 20.09 7.51 12.20
CA LYS A 17 19.07 7.95 11.26
C LYS A 17 17.68 7.50 11.67
N THR A 18 16.69 8.31 11.36
CA THR A 18 15.29 8.00 11.64
C THR A 18 14.45 8.29 10.41
N TRP A 19 13.59 7.34 10.04
CA TRP A 19 12.60 7.52 8.98
C TRP A 19 11.21 7.42 9.58
N VAL A 20 10.34 8.37 9.19
CA VAL A 20 8.97 8.47 9.70
C VAL A 20 8.02 8.27 8.53
N PHE A 21 7.23 7.20 8.62
CA PHE A 21 6.09 6.91 7.77
C PHE A 21 4.80 7.15 8.57
N PRO A 22 3.62 7.26 7.94
CA PRO A 22 2.38 7.62 8.63
C PRO A 22 2.01 6.72 9.82
N ARG A 23 2.43 5.46 9.82
CA ARG A 23 2.13 4.47 10.88
C ARG A 23 3.35 3.66 11.34
N THR A 24 4.52 3.99 10.82
CA THR A 24 5.75 3.23 11.05
C THR A 24 6.90 4.19 11.20
N ARG A 25 7.76 3.96 12.18
CA ARG A 25 9.03 4.65 12.34
C ARG A 25 10.14 3.62 12.28
N ILE A 26 11.19 3.95 11.55
CA ILE A 26 12.40 3.12 11.47
C ILE A 26 13.52 3.93 12.11
N TYR A 27 14.16 3.37 13.11
CA TYR A 27 15.35 3.93 13.73
C TYR A 27 16.54 3.06 13.33
N ALA A 28 17.46 3.62 12.57
CA ALA A 28 18.75 3.01 12.31
C ALA A 28 19.75 3.42 13.38
N THR A 29 20.32 2.43 14.04
CA THR A 29 21.45 2.63 14.94
C THR A 29 22.76 2.23 14.27
N ASN A 30 23.87 2.48 14.95
CA ASN A 30 25.17 1.97 14.55
C ASN A 30 25.26 0.42 14.50
N GLN A 31 24.29 -0.32 15.08
CA GLN A 31 24.32 -1.78 15.18
C GLN A 31 23.14 -2.49 14.49
N ARG A 32 21.93 -1.91 14.50
CA ARG A 32 20.72 -2.57 14.02
C ARG A 32 19.64 -1.57 13.60
N LEU A 33 18.57 -2.10 13.02
CA LEU A 33 17.35 -1.37 12.73
C LEU A 33 16.28 -1.70 13.77
N PHE A 34 15.60 -0.67 14.26
CA PHE A 34 14.34 -0.82 14.99
C PHE A 34 13.20 -0.33 14.11
N ILE A 35 12.22 -1.21 13.90
CA ILE A 35 10.98 -0.86 13.20
C ILE A 35 9.87 -0.82 14.25
N CYS A 36 9.42 0.38 14.58
CA CYS A 36 8.32 0.63 15.50
C CYS A 36 7.09 1.00 14.67
N GLY A 37 6.05 0.18 14.67
CA GLY A 37 4.87 0.48 13.86
C GLY A 37 3.58 -0.06 14.43
N GLU A 38 2.49 0.50 13.94
CA GLU A 38 1.13 0.04 14.21
C GLU A 38 0.79 -1.13 13.29
N LEU A 39 0.67 -2.33 13.86
CA LEU A 39 0.07 -3.47 13.18
C LEU A 39 -1.45 -3.41 13.39
N LYS A 40 -2.20 -3.10 12.33
CA LYS A 40 -3.67 -3.23 12.37
C LYS A 40 -4.06 -4.69 12.16
N LEU A 41 -4.46 -5.34 13.24
CA LEU A 41 -5.24 -6.58 13.21
C LEU A 41 -6.73 -6.22 13.15
N GLU A 42 -7.58 -7.16 12.70
CA GLU A 42 -9.02 -6.90 12.44
C GLU A 42 -9.73 -6.16 13.59
N ASP A 43 -9.41 -6.50 14.85
CA ASP A 43 -10.08 -5.91 16.02
C ASP A 43 -9.18 -5.05 16.91
N ARG A 44 -7.90 -4.86 16.55
CA ARG A 44 -6.95 -4.09 17.38
C ARG A 44 -5.76 -3.52 16.62
N THR A 45 -5.34 -2.33 17.01
CA THR A 45 -4.04 -1.78 16.64
C THR A 45 -3.03 -2.20 17.69
N VAL A 46 -2.02 -2.99 17.31
CA VAL A 46 -0.93 -3.40 18.19
C VAL A 46 0.33 -2.66 17.79
N ASN A 47 0.94 -1.94 18.72
CA ASN A 47 2.27 -1.38 18.51
C ASN A 47 3.28 -2.52 18.60
N ARG A 48 3.98 -2.78 17.49
CA ARG A 48 5.03 -3.79 17.43
C ARG A 48 6.35 -3.10 17.17
N THR A 49 7.32 -3.41 18.01
CA THR A 49 8.73 -3.09 17.77
C THR A 49 9.41 -4.35 17.26
N GLN A 50 10.15 -4.24 16.17
CA GLN A 50 10.97 -5.31 15.63
C GLN A 50 12.41 -4.84 15.55
N ASP A 51 13.33 -5.66 16.04
CA ASP A 51 14.77 -5.43 16.00
C ASP A 51 15.42 -6.33 14.93
N ILE A 52 16.21 -5.73 14.05
CA ILE A 52 16.80 -6.40 12.91
C ILE A 52 18.26 -6.03 12.82
N SER A 53 19.15 -7.02 13.01
CA SER A 53 20.58 -6.83 12.70
C SER A 53 20.76 -6.57 11.20
N TYR A 54 21.70 -5.70 10.84
CA TYR A 54 22.01 -5.43 9.43
C TYR A 54 22.42 -6.69 8.66
N ASP A 55 23.05 -7.65 9.32
CA ASP A 55 23.49 -8.91 8.70
C ASP A 55 22.31 -9.84 8.36
N HIS A 56 21.17 -9.64 9.00
CA HIS A 56 19.96 -10.41 8.73
C HIS A 56 19.10 -9.84 7.60
N VAL A 57 19.40 -8.63 7.12
CA VAL A 57 18.67 -8.03 6.00
C VAL A 57 19.18 -8.61 4.67
N ILE A 58 18.36 -9.38 3.99
CA ILE A 58 18.71 -10.01 2.72
C ILE A 58 18.45 -9.05 1.56
N SER A 59 17.27 -8.45 1.54
CA SER A 59 16.86 -7.50 0.50
C SER A 59 15.80 -6.54 1.03
N ILE A 60 15.62 -5.44 0.31
CA ILE A 60 14.60 -4.43 0.60
C ILE A 60 13.89 -4.13 -0.70
N GLU A 61 12.57 -4.26 -0.70
CA GLU A 61 11.73 -4.12 -1.88
C GLU A 61 10.67 -3.04 -1.66
N HIS A 62 10.44 -2.26 -2.71
CA HIS A 62 9.34 -1.29 -2.76
C HIS A 62 8.20 -1.91 -3.55
N LEU A 63 7.08 -2.16 -2.87
CA LEU A 63 5.90 -2.78 -3.44
C LEU A 63 4.81 -1.72 -3.63
N GLN A 64 4.34 -1.56 -4.86
CA GLN A 64 3.19 -0.73 -5.17
C GLN A 64 1.99 -1.61 -5.43
N TRP A 65 1.02 -1.60 -4.53
CA TRP A 65 -0.19 -2.41 -4.63
C TRP A 65 -1.39 -1.53 -4.99
N ARG A 66 -2.20 -1.98 -5.94
CA ARG A 66 -3.51 -1.39 -6.22
C ARG A 66 -4.58 -2.24 -5.57
N LYS A 67 -5.22 -1.73 -4.52
CA LYS A 67 -6.33 -2.43 -3.88
C LYS A 67 -7.44 -2.72 -4.90
N PRO A 68 -7.83 -3.99 -5.13
CA PRO A 68 -8.92 -4.31 -6.04
C PRO A 68 -10.24 -3.83 -5.42
N ARG A 69 -10.81 -2.74 -5.96
CA ARG A 69 -12.18 -2.33 -5.60
C ARG A 69 -13.17 -3.06 -6.51
N ILE A 70 -13.46 -4.30 -6.13
CA ILE A 70 -14.53 -5.11 -6.71
C ILE A 70 -15.84 -4.31 -6.78
N ARG A 71 -16.12 -3.45 -5.79
CA ARG A 71 -17.32 -2.57 -5.79
C ARG A 71 -17.38 -1.58 -6.96
N SER A 72 -16.27 -0.93 -7.31
CA SER A 72 -16.24 0.00 -8.46
C SER A 72 -16.37 -0.76 -9.78
N LEU A 73 -15.77 -1.95 -9.87
CA LEU A 73 -15.91 -2.83 -11.03
C LEU A 73 -17.35 -3.32 -11.19
N ILE A 74 -17.99 -3.77 -10.10
CA ILE A 74 -19.41 -4.14 -10.08
C ILE A 74 -20.27 -2.96 -10.52
N ALA A 75 -19.97 -1.74 -10.05
CA ALA A 75 -20.72 -0.55 -10.46
C ALA A 75 -20.62 -0.28 -11.97
N ILE A 76 -19.43 -0.45 -12.56
CA ILE A 76 -19.22 -0.32 -14.02
C ILE A 76 -20.00 -1.40 -14.77
N ILE A 77 -19.90 -2.66 -14.34
CA ILE A 77 -20.57 -3.80 -15.00
C ILE A 77 -22.08 -3.65 -14.94
N LEU A 78 -22.64 -3.37 -13.76
CA LEU A 78 -24.08 -3.16 -13.59
C LEU A 78 -24.55 -1.91 -14.34
N GLY A 79 -23.80 -0.80 -14.27
CA GLY A 79 -24.12 0.42 -15.00
C GLY A 79 -24.16 0.19 -16.52
N ALA A 80 -23.20 -0.56 -17.06
CA ALA A 80 -23.18 -0.97 -18.46
C ALA A 80 -24.40 -1.83 -18.81
N LEU A 81 -24.71 -2.83 -17.98
CA LEU A 81 -25.86 -3.70 -18.19
C LEU A 81 -27.18 -2.91 -18.24
N PHE A 82 -27.44 -2.04 -17.26
CA PHE A 82 -28.63 -1.20 -17.24
C PHE A 82 -28.70 -0.24 -18.41
N PHE A 83 -27.57 0.34 -18.82
CA PHE A 83 -27.50 1.23 -19.97
C PHE A 83 -27.82 0.51 -21.28
N PHE A 84 -27.23 -0.67 -21.53
CA PHE A 84 -27.47 -1.44 -22.76
C PHE A 84 -28.88 -2.00 -22.82
N LEU A 85 -29.40 -2.53 -21.70
CA LEU A 85 -30.79 -2.98 -21.63
C LEU A 85 -31.76 -1.82 -21.86
N GLY A 86 -31.52 -0.67 -21.20
CA GLY A 86 -32.31 0.53 -21.39
C GLY A 86 -32.34 0.99 -22.85
N MET A 87 -31.19 1.07 -23.51
CA MET A 87 -31.09 1.40 -24.94
C MET A 87 -31.82 0.39 -25.83
N LEU A 88 -31.67 -0.91 -25.56
CA LEU A 88 -32.35 -1.96 -26.31
C LEU A 88 -33.87 -1.84 -26.18
N PHE A 89 -34.37 -1.62 -24.96
CA PHE A 89 -35.79 -1.39 -24.70
C PHE A 89 -36.29 -0.10 -25.34
N SER A 90 -35.52 1.00 -25.31
CA SER A 90 -35.88 2.25 -25.97
C SER A 90 -36.03 2.06 -27.48
N ILE A 91 -35.12 1.33 -28.13
CA ILE A 91 -35.22 0.99 -29.56
C ILE A 91 -36.41 0.08 -29.82
N THR A 92 -36.68 -0.87 -28.93
CA THR A 92 -37.81 -1.78 -29.10
C THR A 92 -39.13 -1.02 -29.01
N PHE A 93 -39.35 -0.24 -27.95
CA PHE A 93 -40.60 0.48 -27.73
C PHE A 93 -40.80 1.66 -28.70
N SER A 94 -39.75 2.26 -29.24
CA SER A 94 -39.90 3.27 -30.31
C SER A 94 -40.46 2.68 -31.60
N ASN A 95 -40.30 1.38 -31.84
CA ASN A 95 -40.84 0.66 -32.99
C ASN A 95 -42.25 0.08 -32.74
N PHE A 96 -42.78 0.14 -31.52
CA PHE A 96 -44.13 -0.32 -31.16
C PHE A 96 -44.96 0.84 -30.58
N PRO A 97 -45.71 1.60 -31.41
CA PRO A 97 -46.45 2.79 -30.97
C PRO A 97 -47.60 2.51 -29.98
N ALA A 98 -47.90 1.24 -29.70
CA ALA A 98 -48.87 0.82 -28.69
C ALA A 98 -48.25 0.58 -27.30
N ALA A 99 -46.96 0.84 -27.10
CA ALA A 99 -46.30 0.68 -25.81
C ALA A 99 -46.87 1.69 -24.78
N PRO A 100 -47.18 1.26 -23.54
CA PRO A 100 -47.65 2.18 -22.51
C PRO A 100 -46.60 3.25 -22.20
N SER A 101 -47.02 4.52 -22.06
CA SER A 101 -46.11 5.67 -21.83
C SER A 101 -45.23 5.51 -20.59
N TRP A 102 -45.75 4.91 -19.53
CA TRP A 102 -45.00 4.61 -18.29
C TRP A 102 -43.82 3.66 -18.53
N LEU A 103 -43.92 2.78 -19.52
CA LEU A 103 -42.90 1.80 -19.88
C LEU A 103 -41.75 2.48 -20.65
N THR A 104 -42.07 3.46 -21.49
CA THR A 104 -41.09 4.31 -22.17
C THR A 104 -40.37 5.23 -21.19
N GLU A 105 -41.10 5.89 -20.29
CA GLU A 105 -40.54 6.78 -19.25
C GLU A 105 -39.60 6.04 -18.30
N THR A 106 -40.00 4.87 -17.80
CA THR A 106 -39.15 4.03 -16.93
C THR A 106 -37.89 3.54 -17.64
N THR A 107 -37.96 3.28 -18.94
CA THR A 107 -36.80 2.89 -19.75
C THR A 107 -35.79 4.03 -19.89
N TYR A 108 -36.25 5.26 -20.12
CA TYR A 108 -35.37 6.44 -20.14
C TYR A 108 -34.72 6.71 -18.79
N ILE A 109 -35.49 6.58 -17.70
CA ILE A 109 -34.97 6.71 -16.33
C ILE A 109 -33.92 5.62 -16.06
N GLY A 110 -34.18 4.38 -16.44
CA GLY A 110 -33.23 3.27 -16.30
C GLY A 110 -31.94 3.47 -17.10
N THR A 111 -32.05 3.99 -18.33
CA THR A 111 -30.89 4.31 -19.18
C THR A 111 -30.05 5.44 -18.56
N LEU A 112 -30.71 6.49 -18.05
CA LEU A 112 -30.05 7.61 -17.37
C LEU A 112 -29.35 7.14 -16.09
N LEU A 113 -30.00 6.32 -15.27
CA LEU A 113 -29.42 5.74 -14.06
C LEU A 113 -28.22 4.84 -14.39
N GLY A 114 -28.34 3.99 -15.41
CA GLY A 114 -27.23 3.15 -15.90
C GLY A 114 -26.03 3.98 -16.34
N LEU A 115 -26.27 5.08 -17.08
CA LEU A 115 -25.23 6.01 -17.51
C LEU A 115 -24.54 6.71 -16.32
N LEU A 116 -25.32 7.21 -15.35
CA LEU A 116 -24.77 7.85 -14.15
C LEU A 116 -23.94 6.88 -13.32
N MET A 117 -24.40 5.63 -13.18
CA MET A 117 -23.69 4.58 -12.47
C MET A 117 -22.38 4.20 -13.18
N LEU A 118 -22.39 4.15 -14.51
CA LEU A 118 -21.21 3.88 -15.33
C LEU A 118 -20.17 5.02 -15.22
N ILE A 119 -20.59 6.28 -15.33
CA ILE A 119 -19.71 7.44 -15.16
C ILE A 119 -19.14 7.47 -13.73
N GLY A 120 -19.98 7.28 -12.72
CA GLY A 120 -19.56 7.23 -11.31
C GLY A 120 -18.58 6.09 -11.04
N GLY A 121 -18.84 4.91 -11.60
CA GLY A 121 -17.96 3.75 -11.54
C GLY A 121 -16.60 4.02 -12.17
N ILE A 122 -16.57 4.62 -13.37
CA ILE A 122 -15.33 4.98 -14.08
C ILE A 122 -14.54 6.04 -13.33
N ILE A 123 -15.17 7.09 -12.82
CA ILE A 123 -14.49 8.14 -12.04
C ILE A 123 -13.90 7.54 -10.76
N SER A 124 -14.67 6.71 -10.05
CA SER A 124 -14.22 5.99 -8.86
C SER A 124 -13.05 5.06 -9.17
N PHE A 125 -13.07 4.42 -10.34
CA PHE A 125 -12.01 3.57 -10.84
C PHE A 125 -10.76 4.36 -11.29
N ARG A 126 -10.90 5.62 -11.73
CA ARG A 126 -9.74 6.47 -12.07
C ARG A 126 -9.09 7.10 -10.84
N LYS A 127 -9.86 7.45 -9.81
CA LYS A 127 -9.34 7.96 -8.52
C LYS A 127 -8.66 6.88 -7.65
N ARG A 128 -8.02 5.89 -8.27
CA ARG A 128 -7.28 4.83 -7.57
C ARG A 128 -6.02 5.42 -6.93
N LYS A 129 -5.95 5.38 -5.59
CA LYS A 129 -4.73 5.63 -4.84
C LYS A 129 -3.86 4.36 -4.91
N MET A 130 -2.62 4.49 -5.39
CA MET A 130 -1.61 3.44 -5.23
C MET A 130 -1.31 3.33 -3.73
N GLU A 131 -1.39 2.14 -3.16
CA GLU A 131 -0.90 1.90 -1.81
C GLU A 131 0.57 1.49 -1.93
N GLU A 132 1.44 2.24 -1.26
CA GLU A 132 2.88 1.99 -1.23
C GLU A 132 3.24 1.20 0.02
N TYR A 133 4.04 0.16 -0.16
CA TYR A 133 4.53 -0.71 0.89
C TYR A 133 6.04 -0.90 0.75
N VAL A 134 6.72 -1.02 1.87
CA VAL A 134 8.13 -1.43 1.91
C VAL A 134 8.20 -2.79 2.56
N ALA A 135 8.89 -3.72 1.92
CA ALA A 135 9.18 -5.05 2.42
C ALA A 135 10.68 -5.15 2.72
N ILE A 136 11.02 -5.45 3.97
CA ILE A 136 12.41 -5.78 4.37
C ILE A 136 12.46 -7.29 4.54
N HIS A 137 13.14 -7.96 3.63
CA HIS A 137 13.32 -9.41 3.66
C HIS A 137 14.43 -9.73 4.64
N THR A 138 14.09 -10.49 5.69
CA THR A 138 15.08 -11.03 6.63
C THR A 138 15.16 -12.54 6.50
N ALA A 139 16.20 -13.15 7.07
CA ALA A 139 16.36 -14.61 7.07
C ALA A 139 15.19 -15.38 7.71
N SER A 140 14.45 -14.76 8.64
CA SER A 140 13.33 -15.40 9.33
C SER A 140 11.97 -15.10 8.70
N SER A 141 11.72 -13.84 8.29
CA SER A 141 10.46 -13.45 7.66
C SER A 141 10.52 -12.06 7.01
N PRO A 142 9.75 -11.80 5.95
CA PRO A 142 9.62 -10.46 5.39
C PRO A 142 8.79 -9.55 6.30
N ILE A 143 9.28 -8.34 6.52
CA ILE A 143 8.60 -7.32 7.30
C ILE A 143 8.00 -6.33 6.33
N VAL A 144 6.68 -6.39 6.17
CA VAL A 144 5.93 -5.55 5.24
C VAL A 144 5.16 -4.50 6.02
N PHE A 145 5.37 -3.24 5.70
CA PHE A 145 4.62 -2.13 6.30
C PHE A 145 4.16 -1.14 5.23
N ASN A 146 3.03 -0.48 5.51
CA ASN A 146 2.54 0.59 4.65
C ASN A 146 3.47 1.80 4.79
N ALA A 147 3.88 2.33 3.65
CA ALA A 147 4.88 3.35 3.55
C ALA A 147 4.40 4.39 2.52
N GLU A 148 3.25 5.02 2.79
CA GLU A 148 2.71 6.05 1.91
C GLU A 148 3.71 7.21 1.75
N GLY A 149 4.11 7.52 0.50
CA GLY A 149 5.13 8.52 0.19
C GLY A 149 6.56 7.99 0.28
N ALA A 150 6.74 6.67 0.41
CA ALA A 150 8.04 6.06 0.61
C ALA A 150 8.92 6.03 -0.63
N THR A 151 8.40 6.31 -1.83
CA THR A 151 9.23 6.28 -3.05
C THR A 151 10.55 7.08 -2.90
N VAL A 152 10.52 8.23 -2.21
CA VAL A 152 11.72 9.05 -1.96
C VAL A 152 12.56 8.51 -0.78
N ILE A 153 11.90 8.12 0.31
CA ILE A 153 12.56 7.64 1.53
C ILE A 153 13.20 6.25 1.35
N PHE A 154 12.61 5.43 0.48
CA PHE A 154 13.03 4.07 0.19
C PHE A 154 14.45 4.02 -0.35
N GLN A 155 14.78 4.89 -1.31
CA GLN A 155 16.11 4.91 -1.91
C GLN A 155 17.17 5.25 -0.86
N GLU A 156 16.84 6.17 0.04
CA GLU A 156 17.72 6.57 1.14
C GLU A 156 17.91 5.45 2.17
N LEU A 157 16.83 4.78 2.56
CA LEU A 157 16.87 3.61 3.45
C LEU A 157 17.69 2.47 2.84
N PHE A 158 17.47 2.18 1.55
CA PHE A 158 18.19 1.16 0.81
C PHE A 158 19.70 1.43 0.77
N ASN A 159 20.08 2.66 0.37
CA ASN A 159 21.48 3.06 0.30
C ASN A 159 22.15 3.01 1.68
N PHE A 160 21.44 3.44 2.73
CA PHE A 160 21.96 3.40 4.09
C PHE A 160 22.28 1.97 4.54
N ILE A 161 21.33 1.04 4.36
CA ILE A 161 21.50 -0.36 4.80
C ILE A 161 22.61 -1.03 3.98
N ARG A 162 22.65 -0.81 2.66
CA ARG A 162 23.69 -1.37 1.80
C ARG A 162 25.10 -0.90 2.21
N ASN A 163 25.26 0.39 2.51
CA ASN A 163 26.53 0.94 2.96
C ASN A 163 26.95 0.39 4.33
N ARG A 164 25.98 0.16 5.23
CA ARG A 164 26.23 -0.46 6.53
C ARG A 164 26.69 -1.90 6.41
N GLN A 165 26.02 -2.71 5.60
CA GLN A 165 26.43 -4.10 5.34
C GLN A 165 27.84 -4.16 4.73
N ALA A 166 28.14 -3.28 3.77
CA ALA A 166 29.49 -3.19 3.22
C ALA A 166 30.54 -2.86 4.28
N SER A 167 30.27 -1.88 5.17
CA SER A 167 31.20 -1.51 6.25
C SER A 167 31.46 -2.65 7.24
N LEU A 168 30.45 -3.45 7.59
CA LEU A 168 30.58 -4.59 8.49
C LEU A 168 31.47 -5.69 7.86
N THR A 169 31.23 -6.02 6.58
CA THR A 169 32.06 -7.04 5.89
C THR A 169 33.54 -6.67 5.77
N THR A 170 33.87 -5.37 5.70
CA THR A 170 35.27 -4.91 5.64
C THR A 170 35.95 -5.05 7.00
N LYS A 171 35.25 -4.71 8.10
CA LYS A 171 35.78 -4.89 9.46
C LYS A 171 36.07 -6.35 9.79
N ASP A 172 35.20 -7.28 9.39
CA ASP A 172 35.41 -8.70 9.64
C ASP A 172 36.66 -9.24 8.94
N LYS A 173 36.97 -8.73 7.74
CA LYS A 173 38.18 -9.09 7.00
C LYS A 173 39.45 -8.53 7.65
N GLU A 174 39.42 -7.29 8.12
CA GLU A 174 40.56 -6.70 8.83
C GLU A 174 40.84 -7.40 10.16
N THR A 175 39.80 -7.82 10.87
CA THR A 175 39.94 -8.52 12.15
C THR A 175 40.49 -9.94 11.96
N LYS A 176 40.10 -10.63 10.87
CA LYS A 176 40.66 -11.96 10.51
C LYS A 176 42.11 -11.92 10.04
N ASN A 177 42.59 -10.81 9.49
CA ASN A 177 43.99 -10.66 9.07
C ASN A 177 44.95 -10.32 10.23
N LYS A 178 44.43 -10.07 11.44
CA LYS A 178 45.23 -9.75 12.63
C LYS A 178 45.29 -10.90 13.66
N GLN A 179 44.63 -12.02 13.38
CA GLN A 179 44.73 -13.27 14.14
C GLN A 179 45.65 -14.24 13.40
#